data_AF-A0AAD3TU57-F1
#
_entry.id   AF-A0AAD3TU57-F1
#
_cell.length_a   1.000
_cell.length_b   1.000
_cell.length_c   1.000
_cell.angle_alpha   90.00
_cell.angle_beta   90.00
_cell.angle_gamma   90.00
#
_symmetry.space_group_name_H-M   'P 1'
#
loop_
_entity.id
_entity.type
_entity.pdbx_description
1 polymer ?
#
loop_
_entity_poly.entity_id
_entity_poly.type
_entity_poly.pdbx_seq_one_letter_code
_entity_poly.pdbx_strand_id
1 'polypeptide(L)'
;MDTPLDLPGIHSAATSTEGTPAPQSPRSAAPSPAPDVGESKADARARRIAAAVVRSRTEYKLEHGYTERGWFLGANQAGASKKDRQHVEYAATYRVTVFPEAKEEAARALADIRALPPKQLPRELTTTAIRAAVLAGRTQDAASLARQARTHWRANVGLAVEASAALAAAGAVAESTHPLLVTMAYALHYPVLVMLAERLHALSGSALEALTAAVDSLTASRAWAFGPLFVREGERGVPRPVERGGELRAALGAVEVGEIATALGLGDAEERKLLQAALQRMEGALGRQVDDAEGIPGERVERGVREL
;
A
#
# COMPACT_ATOMS: atom_id res chain seq x y z
N MET A 1 52.92 -22.53 22.50
CA MET A 1 52.64 -23.60 21.52
C MET A 1 51.50 -23.05 20.68
N ASP A 2 51.89 -22.31 19.66
CA ASP A 2 51.01 -21.58 18.75
C ASP A 2 51.24 -22.16 17.36
N THR A 3 50.23 -22.83 16.83
CA THR A 3 50.18 -23.24 15.43
C THR A 3 49.40 -22.20 14.64
N PRO A 4 50.01 -21.49 13.68
CA PRO A 4 49.30 -20.61 12.79
C PRO A 4 48.57 -21.43 11.70
N LEU A 5 47.31 -21.07 11.46
CA LEU A 5 46.51 -21.60 10.35
C LEU A 5 46.96 -20.93 9.05
N ASP A 6 47.48 -21.78 8.15
CA ASP A 6 47.96 -21.47 6.82
C ASP A 6 46.76 -21.19 5.89
N LEU A 7 46.61 -19.96 5.42
CA LEU A 7 45.63 -19.58 4.39
C LEU A 7 46.32 -19.68 3.01
N PRO A 8 45.79 -20.45 2.05
CA PRO A 8 46.43 -20.57 0.74
C PRO A 8 46.40 -19.24 -0.02
N GLY A 9 47.56 -18.90 -0.57
CA GLY A 9 47.86 -17.65 -1.26
C GLY A 9 46.93 -17.35 -2.43
N ILE A 10 46.42 -16.11 -2.43
CA ILE A 10 45.80 -15.51 -3.61
C ILE A 10 46.95 -15.14 -4.55
N HIS A 11 47.19 -15.98 -5.54
CA HIS A 11 48.05 -15.63 -6.67
C HIS A 11 47.46 -14.41 -7.39
N SER A 12 48.23 -13.32 -7.40
CA SER A 12 48.13 -12.27 -8.41
C SER A 12 48.30 -12.91 -9.79
N ALA A 13 47.25 -12.89 -10.60
CA ALA A 13 47.33 -13.21 -12.03
C ALA A 13 47.03 -11.97 -12.85
N ALA A 14 47.97 -11.71 -13.75
CA ALA A 14 48.10 -10.62 -14.68
C ALA A 14 46.82 -10.21 -15.43
N THR A 15 46.77 -8.91 -15.70
CA THR A 15 46.08 -8.28 -16.83
C THR A 15 46.34 -9.02 -18.14
N SER A 16 45.29 -9.63 -18.69
CA SER A 16 45.22 -9.98 -20.11
C SER A 16 44.04 -9.25 -20.74
N THR A 17 44.37 -8.24 -21.54
CA THR A 17 43.49 -7.62 -22.51
C THR A 17 43.23 -8.60 -23.65
N GLU A 18 42.09 -9.30 -23.62
CA GLU A 18 41.53 -9.96 -24.80
C GLU A 18 40.11 -9.42 -25.04
N GLY A 19 39.88 -9.02 -26.29
CA GLY A 19 38.73 -8.21 -26.69
C GLY A 19 37.39 -8.90 -26.48
N THR A 20 36.52 -8.23 -25.75
CA THR A 20 35.09 -8.57 -25.68
C THR A 20 34.46 -8.34 -27.05
N PRO A 21 33.87 -9.35 -27.72
CA PRO A 21 33.11 -9.13 -28.93
C PRO A 21 31.85 -8.32 -28.59
N ALA A 22 31.52 -7.38 -29.48
CA ALA A 22 30.36 -6.49 -29.35
C ALA A 22 29.07 -7.25 -29.00
N PRO A 23 28.17 -6.68 -28.16
CA PRO A 23 26.90 -7.31 -27.84
C PRO A 23 26.09 -7.50 -29.13
N GLN A 24 25.73 -8.75 -29.41
CA GLN A 24 24.86 -9.10 -30.52
C GLN A 24 23.54 -8.32 -30.38
N SER A 25 23.13 -7.64 -31.45
CA SER A 25 21.83 -7.00 -31.59
C SER A 25 20.71 -7.94 -31.13
N PRO A 26 19.63 -7.45 -30.49
CA PRO A 26 18.52 -8.28 -30.10
C PRO A 26 17.96 -8.99 -31.34
N ARG A 27 18.04 -10.32 -31.35
CA ARG A 27 17.45 -11.17 -32.38
C ARG A 27 15.99 -10.78 -32.56
N SER A 28 15.61 -10.53 -33.81
CA SER A 28 14.24 -10.28 -34.25
C SER A 28 13.26 -11.18 -33.53
N ALA A 29 12.28 -10.58 -32.86
CA ALA A 29 11.09 -11.29 -32.45
C ALA A 29 10.45 -11.92 -33.69
N ALA A 30 10.34 -13.24 -33.73
CA ALA A 30 9.59 -13.92 -34.77
C ALA A 30 8.13 -13.42 -34.70
N PRO A 31 7.50 -13.07 -35.84
CA PRO A 31 6.13 -12.60 -35.86
C PRO A 31 5.19 -13.69 -35.34
N SER A 32 4.25 -13.33 -34.47
CA SER A 32 3.17 -14.24 -34.07
C SER A 32 2.29 -14.55 -35.30
N PRO A 33 1.84 -15.80 -35.49
CA PRO A 33 0.99 -16.15 -36.61
C PRO A 33 -0.33 -15.35 -36.54
N ALA A 34 -0.73 -14.78 -37.67
CA ALA A 34 -2.00 -14.07 -37.80
C ALA A 34 -3.17 -15.06 -37.59
N PRO A 35 -4.31 -14.61 -37.03
CA PRO A 35 -5.47 -15.47 -36.87
C PRO A 35 -6.04 -15.86 -38.24
N ASP A 36 -6.36 -17.15 -38.41
CA ASP A 36 -7.05 -17.65 -39.59
C ASP A 36 -8.44 -17.05 -39.73
N VAL A 37 -8.82 -16.72 -40.96
CA VAL A 37 -10.12 -16.12 -41.29
C VAL A 37 -11.21 -17.18 -41.07
N GLY A 38 -11.90 -17.08 -39.93
CA GLY A 38 -12.99 -17.99 -39.54
C GLY A 38 -13.01 -18.39 -38.07
N GLU A 39 -11.99 -18.01 -37.30
CA GLU A 39 -11.83 -18.44 -35.92
C GLU A 39 -12.64 -17.60 -34.92
N SER A 40 -13.36 -18.26 -34.00
CA SER A 40 -14.10 -17.54 -32.96
C SER A 40 -13.10 -16.79 -32.05
N LYS A 41 -13.48 -15.59 -31.59
CA LYS A 41 -12.63 -14.77 -30.71
C LYS A 41 -12.20 -15.51 -29.43
N ALA A 42 -13.03 -16.46 -28.97
CA ALA A 42 -12.74 -17.29 -27.81
C ALA A 42 -11.62 -18.30 -28.11
N ASP A 43 -11.63 -18.94 -29.27
CA ASP A 43 -10.64 -19.94 -29.68
C ASP A 43 -9.28 -19.30 -29.96
N ALA A 44 -9.28 -18.12 -30.59
CA ALA A 44 -8.07 -17.34 -30.80
C ALA A 44 -7.46 -16.82 -29.47
N ARG A 45 -8.28 -16.58 -28.44
CA ARG A 45 -7.78 -16.24 -27.09
C ARG A 45 -7.22 -17.47 -26.38
N ALA A 46 -7.92 -18.60 -26.44
CA ALA A 46 -7.47 -19.86 -25.84
C ALA A 46 -6.11 -20.32 -26.40
N ARG A 47 -5.90 -20.22 -27.72
CA ARG A 47 -4.61 -20.54 -28.34
C ARG A 47 -3.50 -19.59 -27.94
N ARG A 48 -3.78 -18.28 -27.83
CA ARG A 48 -2.78 -17.31 -27.34
C ARG A 48 -2.36 -17.60 -25.91
N ILE A 49 -3.30 -17.96 -25.04
CA ILE A 49 -3.03 -18.37 -23.66
C ILE A 49 -2.22 -19.68 -23.64
N ALA A 50 -2.63 -20.70 -24.38
CA ALA A 50 -1.92 -21.97 -24.46
C ALA A 50 -0.47 -21.80 -24.97
N ALA A 51 -0.28 -21.00 -26.03
CA ALA A 51 1.04 -20.69 -26.56
C ALA A 51 1.90 -19.85 -25.58
N ALA A 52 1.29 -18.97 -24.78
CA ALA A 52 1.99 -18.24 -23.73
C ALA A 52 2.39 -19.15 -22.56
N VAL A 53 1.55 -20.12 -22.18
CA VAL A 53 1.84 -21.11 -21.13
C VAL A 53 2.95 -22.07 -21.57
N VAL A 54 2.96 -22.49 -22.83
CA VAL A 54 4.04 -23.33 -23.37
C VAL A 54 5.35 -22.54 -23.40
N ARG A 55 5.32 -21.29 -23.88
CA ARG A 55 6.50 -20.41 -23.86
C ARG A 55 7.03 -20.14 -22.46
N SER A 56 6.16 -19.87 -21.49
CA SER A 56 6.60 -19.59 -20.11
C SER A 56 7.27 -20.80 -19.46
N ARG A 57 6.85 -22.03 -19.79
CA ARG A 57 7.50 -23.27 -19.33
C ARG A 57 8.90 -23.48 -19.91
N THR A 58 9.18 -22.96 -21.10
CA THR A 58 10.49 -23.08 -21.75
C THR A 58 11.42 -21.89 -21.50
N GLU A 59 10.86 -20.71 -21.21
CA GLU A 59 11.62 -19.48 -20.95
C GLU A 59 12.10 -19.38 -19.49
N TYR A 60 11.36 -19.95 -18.53
CA TYR A 60 11.80 -20.05 -17.14
C TYR A 60 12.81 -21.20 -16.96
N LYS A 61 14.08 -20.91 -17.21
CA LYS A 61 15.18 -21.77 -16.75
C LYS A 61 15.36 -21.64 -15.23
N LEU A 62 15.88 -22.68 -14.58
CA LEU A 62 16.21 -22.70 -13.14
C LEU A 62 17.08 -21.52 -12.69
N GLU A 63 17.95 -21.04 -13.58
CA GLU A 63 18.79 -19.84 -13.39
C GLU A 63 18.00 -18.51 -13.30
N HIS A 64 16.75 -18.46 -13.77
CA HIS A 64 15.88 -17.27 -13.62
C HIS A 64 15.10 -17.26 -12.29
N GLY A 65 15.11 -18.37 -11.53
CA GLY A 65 14.47 -18.47 -10.21
C GLY A 65 15.38 -18.07 -9.05
N TYR A 66 16.69 -17.99 -9.28
CA TYR A 66 17.67 -17.69 -8.25
C TYR A 66 18.16 -16.25 -8.36
N THR A 67 17.57 -15.37 -7.57
CA THR A 67 18.20 -14.09 -7.23
C THR A 67 18.90 -14.30 -5.89
N GLU A 68 20.23 -14.18 -5.86
CA GLU A 68 21.00 -14.32 -4.63
C GLU A 68 20.42 -13.44 -3.52
N ARG A 69 20.24 -14.01 -2.32
CA ARG A 69 19.87 -13.23 -1.15
C ARG A 69 20.92 -12.14 -0.95
N GLY A 70 20.50 -10.88 -1.08
CA GLY A 70 21.42 -9.74 -0.96
C GLY A 70 22.05 -9.26 -2.26
N TRP A 71 21.59 -9.70 -3.44
CA TRP A 71 22.05 -9.11 -4.72
C TRP A 71 21.85 -7.58 -4.76
N PHE A 72 20.85 -7.08 -4.04
CA PHE A 72 20.57 -5.65 -3.88
C PHE A 72 21.38 -4.98 -2.73
N LEU A 73 22.09 -5.74 -1.90
CA LEU A 73 22.88 -5.22 -0.77
C LEU A 73 24.32 -4.86 -1.16
N GLY A 74 24.81 -5.32 -2.32
CA GLY A 74 26.22 -5.18 -2.73
C GLY A 74 26.58 -3.97 -3.59
N ALA A 75 25.63 -3.14 -4.02
CA ALA A 75 25.90 -2.03 -4.93
C ALA A 75 26.11 -0.72 -4.16
N ASN A 76 27.37 -0.35 -3.91
CA ASN A 76 27.74 0.92 -3.29
C ASN A 76 27.53 2.16 -4.18
N GLN A 77 26.93 2.03 -5.38
CA GLN A 77 26.66 3.16 -6.26
C GLN A 77 25.38 2.90 -7.06
N ALA A 78 24.29 3.55 -6.65
CA ALA A 78 23.10 3.69 -7.49
C ALA A 78 23.37 4.80 -8.53
N GLY A 79 23.43 4.43 -9.82
CA GLY A 79 23.46 5.39 -10.92
C GLY A 79 22.08 5.98 -11.26
N ALA A 80 21.98 6.70 -12.37
CA ALA A 80 20.74 7.34 -12.83
C ALA A 80 19.86 6.47 -13.75
N SER A 81 20.10 5.15 -13.84
CA SER A 81 19.39 4.26 -14.75
C SER A 81 18.08 3.71 -14.15
N LYS A 82 17.19 3.18 -15.00
CA LYS A 82 15.97 2.47 -14.52
C LYS A 82 16.28 1.26 -13.64
N LYS A 83 17.41 0.58 -13.88
CA LYS A 83 17.87 -0.54 -13.05
C LYS A 83 18.25 -0.05 -11.65
N ASP A 84 18.84 1.13 -11.55
CA ASP A 84 19.21 1.75 -10.27
C ASP A 84 17.98 2.15 -9.44
N ARG A 85 16.93 2.66 -10.09
CA ARG A 85 15.64 2.93 -9.42
C ARG A 85 15.03 1.67 -8.81
N GLN A 86 14.93 0.59 -9.60
CA GLN A 86 14.35 -0.67 -9.12
C GLN A 86 15.22 -1.32 -8.03
N HIS A 87 16.54 -1.14 -8.14
CA HIS A 87 17.48 -1.55 -7.09
C HIS A 87 17.22 -0.81 -5.78
N VAL A 88 17.11 0.53 -5.82
CA VAL A 88 16.78 1.34 -4.64
C VAL A 88 15.43 0.93 -4.05
N GLU A 89 14.43 0.65 -4.89
CA GLU A 89 13.12 0.18 -4.46
C GLU A 89 13.20 -1.12 -3.65
N TYR A 90 13.85 -2.15 -4.21
CA TYR A 90 13.99 -3.43 -3.52
C TYR A 90 14.85 -3.32 -2.27
N ALA A 91 15.98 -2.62 -2.33
CA ALA A 91 16.88 -2.46 -1.20
C ALA A 91 16.22 -1.69 -0.05
N ALA A 92 15.58 -0.56 -0.33
CA ALA A 92 14.87 0.22 0.68
C ALA A 92 13.71 -0.56 1.29
N THR A 93 12.91 -1.24 0.46
CA THR A 93 11.79 -2.06 0.93
C THR A 93 12.29 -3.20 1.81
N TYR A 94 13.33 -3.91 1.41
CA TYR A 94 13.92 -4.99 2.19
C TYR A 94 14.42 -4.50 3.55
N ARG A 95 15.17 -3.40 3.60
CA ARG A 95 15.68 -2.84 4.86
C ARG A 95 14.55 -2.51 5.84
N VAL A 96 13.52 -1.83 5.35
CA VAL A 96 12.37 -1.38 6.14
C VAL A 96 11.47 -2.53 6.60
N THR A 97 11.41 -3.63 5.85
CA THR A 97 10.51 -4.77 6.16
C THR A 97 11.20 -5.88 6.94
N VAL A 98 12.47 -6.17 6.65
CA VAL A 98 13.22 -7.28 7.26
C VAL A 98 13.95 -6.84 8.53
N PHE A 99 14.37 -5.57 8.62
CA PHE A 99 15.08 -5.03 9.78
C PHE A 99 14.37 -3.81 10.37
N PRO A 100 13.09 -3.93 10.80
CA PRO A 100 12.32 -2.78 11.27
C PRO A 100 12.88 -2.15 12.55
N GLU A 101 13.59 -2.91 13.38
CA GLU A 101 14.21 -2.41 14.62
C GLU A 101 15.56 -1.70 14.37
N ALA A 102 16.16 -1.91 13.19
CA ALA A 102 17.45 -1.34 12.83
C ALA A 102 17.28 0.09 12.29
N LYS A 103 17.22 1.07 13.20
CA LYS A 103 17.05 2.50 12.85
C LYS A 103 18.05 3.00 11.81
N GLU A 104 19.28 2.49 11.83
CA GLU A 104 20.35 2.84 10.87
C GLU A 104 20.07 2.33 9.46
N GLU A 105 19.47 1.15 9.31
CA GLU A 105 19.06 0.61 8.00
C GLU A 105 17.87 1.40 7.44
N ALA A 106 16.94 1.80 8.31
CA ALA A 106 15.85 2.69 7.93
C ALA A 106 16.37 4.08 7.50
N ALA A 107 17.36 4.63 8.20
CA ALA A 107 17.99 5.89 7.84
C ALA A 107 18.72 5.81 6.49
N ARG A 108 19.41 4.69 6.22
CA ARG A 108 20.03 4.40 4.91
C ARG A 108 19.01 4.28 3.80
N ALA A 109 17.92 3.54 4.02
CA ALA A 109 16.83 3.43 3.06
C ALA A 109 16.24 4.82 2.70
N LEU A 110 16.01 5.68 3.68
CA LEU A 110 15.54 7.04 3.44
C LEU A 110 16.56 7.88 2.66
N ALA A 111 17.85 7.75 2.96
CA ALA A 111 18.91 8.47 2.24
C ALA A 111 18.99 8.04 0.77
N ASP A 112 18.95 6.74 0.51
CA ASP A 112 18.97 6.17 -0.85
C ASP A 112 17.77 6.66 -1.67
N ILE A 113 16.57 6.67 -1.07
CA ILE A 113 15.36 7.17 -1.74
C ILE A 113 15.48 8.68 -2.05
N ARG A 114 16.03 9.48 -1.13
CA ARG A 114 16.22 10.93 -1.33
C ARG A 114 17.29 11.28 -2.34
N ALA A 115 18.26 10.40 -2.55
CA ALA A 115 19.29 10.56 -3.57
C ALA A 115 18.74 10.40 -4.99
N LEU A 116 17.53 9.83 -5.16
CA LEU A 116 16.89 9.73 -6.45
C LEU A 116 16.52 11.13 -7.00
N PRO A 117 16.65 11.36 -8.32
CA PRO A 117 16.23 12.61 -8.93
C PRO A 117 14.74 12.92 -8.65
N PRO A 118 14.33 14.18 -8.42
CA PRO A 118 12.93 14.53 -8.08
C PRO A 118 11.91 14.06 -9.12
N LYS A 119 12.27 14.07 -10.40
CA LYS A 119 11.42 13.55 -11.51
C LYS A 119 11.27 12.03 -11.51
N GLN A 120 12.04 11.34 -10.67
CA GLN A 120 12.10 9.89 -10.60
C GLN A 120 11.60 9.33 -9.28
N LEU A 121 11.23 10.15 -8.28
CA LEU A 121 10.64 9.64 -7.04
C LEU A 121 9.33 8.92 -7.39
N PRO A 122 9.34 7.58 -7.38
CA PRO A 122 8.18 6.79 -7.72
C PRO A 122 7.11 7.02 -6.67
N ARG A 123 5.85 7.11 -7.08
CA ARG A 123 4.72 7.08 -6.15
C ARG A 123 4.78 5.83 -5.25
N GLU A 124 5.35 4.75 -5.79
CA GLU A 124 5.59 3.47 -5.15
C GLU A 124 6.60 3.58 -3.99
N LEU A 125 7.59 4.48 -4.06
CA LEU A 125 8.56 4.68 -2.98
C LEU A 125 8.11 5.67 -1.92
N THR A 126 7.06 6.46 -2.17
CA THR A 126 6.57 7.42 -1.17
C THR A 126 6.19 6.73 0.12
N THR A 127 5.48 5.59 0.04
CA THR A 127 5.12 4.77 1.21
C THR A 127 6.37 4.26 1.94
N THR A 128 7.35 3.72 1.22
CA THR A 128 8.60 3.22 1.79
C THR A 128 9.41 4.34 2.43
N ALA A 129 9.44 5.54 1.84
CA ALA A 129 10.14 6.70 2.38
C ALA A 129 9.51 7.17 3.70
N ILE A 130 8.18 7.25 3.77
CA ILE A 130 7.46 7.60 5.00
C ILE A 130 7.78 6.58 6.09
N ARG A 131 7.64 5.28 5.80
CA ARG A 131 7.92 4.22 6.76
C ARG A 131 9.39 4.22 7.22
N ALA A 132 10.34 4.40 6.30
CA ALA A 132 11.75 4.54 6.61
C ALA A 132 12.03 5.73 7.54
N ALA A 133 11.40 6.87 7.28
CA ALA A 133 11.54 8.05 8.13
C ALA A 133 10.98 7.83 9.55
N VAL A 134 9.82 7.17 9.67
CA VAL A 134 9.23 6.80 10.97
C VAL A 134 10.18 5.86 11.74
N LEU A 135 10.61 4.75 11.12
CA LEU A 135 11.50 3.77 11.76
C LEU A 135 12.86 4.36 12.14
N ALA A 136 13.38 5.30 11.34
CA ALA A 136 14.59 6.05 11.66
C ALA A 136 14.42 7.08 12.78
N GLY A 137 13.21 7.25 13.34
CA GLY A 137 12.90 8.25 14.36
C GLY A 137 12.82 9.69 13.83
N ARG A 138 12.78 9.88 12.51
CA ARG A 138 12.70 11.20 11.86
C ARG A 138 11.23 11.57 11.61
N THR A 139 10.48 11.78 12.68
CA THR A 139 9.02 11.98 12.62
C THR A 139 8.61 13.22 11.82
N GLN A 140 9.36 14.32 11.91
CA GLN A 140 9.08 15.53 11.13
C GLN A 140 9.32 15.34 9.62
N ASP A 141 10.36 14.57 9.27
CA ASP A 141 10.62 14.19 7.88
C ASP A 141 9.48 13.33 7.33
N ALA A 142 9.00 12.37 8.12
CA ALA A 142 7.88 11.51 7.77
C ALA A 142 6.60 12.33 7.55
N ALA A 143 6.29 13.27 8.44
CA ALA A 143 5.14 14.18 8.30
C ALA A 143 5.26 15.08 7.05
N SER A 144 6.45 15.59 6.75
CA SER A 144 6.69 16.36 5.53
C SER A 144 6.41 15.54 4.26
N LEU A 145 6.93 14.31 4.21
CA LEU A 145 6.65 13.37 3.10
C LEU A 145 5.16 13.03 3.01
N ALA A 146 4.49 12.81 4.15
CA ALA A 146 3.05 12.55 4.21
C ALA A 146 2.24 13.69 3.58
N ARG A 147 2.54 14.95 3.93
CA ARG A 147 1.88 16.14 3.36
C ARG A 147 2.14 16.30 1.87
N GLN A 148 3.38 16.06 1.41
CA GLN A 148 3.72 16.09 -0.02
C GLN A 148 2.94 15.04 -0.82
N ALA A 149 2.57 13.93 -0.18
CA ALA A 149 1.81 12.84 -0.79
C ALA A 149 0.29 13.08 -0.85
N ARG A 150 -0.21 14.27 -0.47
CA ARG A 150 -1.65 14.59 -0.36
C ARG A 150 -2.47 14.23 -1.60
N THR A 151 -1.93 14.49 -2.80
CA THR A 151 -2.60 14.20 -4.07
C THR A 151 -2.77 12.70 -4.35
N HIS A 152 -2.08 11.84 -3.61
CA HIS A 152 -2.04 10.40 -3.82
C HIS A 152 -2.82 9.58 -2.79
N TRP A 153 -3.25 10.18 -1.67
CA TRP A 153 -3.98 9.50 -0.60
C TRP A 153 -5.25 8.81 -1.12
N ARG A 154 -6.03 9.51 -1.94
CA ARG A 154 -7.26 8.99 -2.54
C ARG A 154 -7.07 7.65 -3.26
N ALA A 155 -5.99 7.54 -4.04
CA ALA A 155 -5.79 6.41 -4.94
C ALA A 155 -4.86 5.33 -4.35
N ASN A 156 -4.41 5.47 -3.11
CA ASN A 156 -3.58 4.48 -2.43
C ASN A 156 -3.90 4.46 -0.93
N VAL A 157 -4.76 3.52 -0.55
CA VAL A 157 -5.22 3.30 0.82
C VAL A 157 -4.05 3.05 1.77
N GLY A 158 -3.08 2.23 1.36
CA GLY A 158 -1.90 1.94 2.18
C GLY A 158 -1.05 3.18 2.45
N LEU A 159 -0.86 4.04 1.44
CA LEU A 159 -0.19 5.33 1.60
C LEU A 159 -0.96 6.26 2.55
N ALA A 160 -2.29 6.30 2.47
CA ALA A 160 -3.10 7.12 3.38
C ALA A 160 -2.95 6.68 4.85
N VAL A 161 -2.96 5.36 5.11
CA VAL A 161 -2.75 4.81 6.46
C VAL A 161 -1.35 5.16 6.98
N GLU A 162 -0.31 5.00 6.16
CA GLU A 162 1.08 5.35 6.53
C GLU A 162 1.26 6.86 6.73
N ALA A 163 0.64 7.69 5.88
CA ALA A 163 0.65 9.13 6.03
C ALA A 163 -0.03 9.58 7.33
N SER A 164 -1.17 8.96 7.68
CA SER A 164 -1.84 9.19 8.96
C SER A 164 -0.93 8.84 10.14
N ALA A 165 -0.32 7.65 10.14
CA ALA A 165 0.60 7.23 11.19
C ALA A 165 1.80 8.17 11.35
N ALA A 166 2.37 8.64 10.24
CA ALA A 166 3.48 9.59 10.24
C ALA A 166 3.10 10.96 10.82
N LEU A 167 1.92 11.48 10.46
CA LEU A 167 1.40 12.74 11.01
C LEU A 167 1.15 12.62 12.52
N ALA A 168 0.54 11.52 12.97
CA ALA A 168 0.31 11.26 14.38
C ALA A 168 1.63 11.14 15.16
N ALA A 169 2.63 10.44 14.61
CA ALA A 169 3.97 10.31 15.21
C ALA A 169 4.71 11.65 15.32
N ALA A 170 4.38 12.63 14.47
CA ALA A 170 4.92 13.99 14.54
C ALA A 170 4.14 14.92 15.49
N GLY A 171 3.11 14.41 16.19
CA GLY A 171 2.25 15.16 17.10
C GLY A 171 1.09 15.89 16.42
N ALA A 172 0.92 15.76 15.10
CA ALA A 172 -0.16 16.39 14.34
C ALA A 172 -1.43 15.51 14.37
N VAL A 173 -1.97 15.25 15.58
CA VAL A 173 -3.05 14.27 15.79
C VAL A 173 -4.32 14.62 15.00
N ALA A 174 -4.78 15.87 15.01
CA ALA A 174 -5.96 16.28 14.24
C ALA A 174 -5.73 16.09 12.73
N GLU A 175 -4.61 16.59 12.21
CA GLU A 175 -4.21 16.46 10.80
C GLU A 175 -4.08 14.99 10.37
N SER A 176 -3.69 14.10 11.28
CA SER A 176 -3.55 12.66 10.99
C SER A 176 -4.86 11.99 10.57
N THR A 177 -6.02 12.61 10.81
CA THR A 177 -7.33 12.12 10.34
C THR A 177 -7.56 12.40 8.85
N HIS A 178 -6.86 13.38 8.27
CA HIS A 178 -7.15 13.88 6.91
C HIS A 178 -6.92 12.82 5.83
N PRO A 179 -5.77 12.09 5.79
CA PRO A 179 -5.57 11.05 4.77
C PRO A 179 -6.65 9.98 4.81
N LEU A 180 -7.10 9.61 6.02
CA LEU A 180 -8.11 8.58 6.25
C LEU A 180 -9.48 9.02 5.73
N LEU A 181 -9.89 10.26 6.05
CA LEU A 181 -11.15 10.83 5.58
C LEU A 181 -11.19 10.99 4.06
N VAL A 182 -10.08 11.41 3.44
CA VAL A 182 -9.96 11.49 1.97
C VAL A 182 -10.21 10.12 1.34
N THR A 183 -9.67 9.04 1.92
CA THR A 183 -9.90 7.69 1.41
C THR A 183 -11.35 7.23 1.68
N MET A 184 -11.91 7.51 2.86
CA MET A 184 -13.29 7.17 3.23
C MET A 184 -14.36 7.90 2.40
N ALA A 185 -14.01 9.06 1.84
CA ALA A 185 -14.84 9.76 0.85
C ALA A 185 -15.06 8.95 -0.45
N TYR A 186 -14.39 7.81 -0.62
CA TYR A 186 -14.60 6.89 -1.76
C TYR A 186 -14.97 5.48 -1.34
N ALA A 187 -14.33 4.92 -0.32
CA ALA A 187 -14.58 3.55 0.13
C ALA A 187 -14.25 3.35 1.61
N LEU A 188 -15.01 2.49 2.28
CA LEU A 188 -14.83 2.15 3.70
C LEU A 188 -13.95 0.92 3.83
N HIS A 189 -12.65 1.14 3.98
CA HIS A 189 -11.69 0.06 4.21
C HIS A 189 -11.49 -0.17 5.70
N TYR A 190 -11.51 -1.42 6.14
CA TYR A 190 -11.31 -1.76 7.56
C TYR A 190 -10.01 -1.20 8.17
N PRO A 191 -8.82 -1.28 7.52
CA PRO A 191 -7.61 -0.68 8.10
C PRO A 191 -7.70 0.84 8.28
N VAL A 192 -8.47 1.52 7.43
CA VAL A 192 -8.70 2.96 7.53
C VAL A 192 -9.64 3.28 8.69
N LEU A 193 -10.68 2.46 8.91
CA LEU A 193 -11.61 2.60 10.03
C LEU A 193 -10.91 2.37 11.37
N VAL A 194 -10.09 1.31 11.48
CA VAL A 194 -9.29 1.04 12.69
C VAL A 194 -8.38 2.22 13.01
N MET A 195 -7.63 2.70 12.02
CA MET A 195 -6.72 3.83 12.22
C MET A 195 -7.49 5.11 12.57
N LEU A 196 -8.65 5.35 11.94
CA LEU A 196 -9.45 6.54 12.23
C LEU A 196 -10.02 6.49 13.64
N ALA A 197 -10.51 5.33 14.10
CA ALA A 197 -10.95 5.13 15.48
C ALA A 197 -9.84 5.53 16.46
N GLU A 198 -8.62 5.00 16.27
CA GLU A 198 -7.47 5.35 17.11
C GLU A 198 -7.19 6.86 17.13
N ARG A 199 -7.29 7.54 15.98
CA ARG A 199 -7.07 9.00 15.91
C ARG A 199 -8.19 9.78 16.57
N LEU A 200 -9.43 9.36 16.42
CA LEU A 200 -10.58 10.02 17.03
C LEU A 200 -10.57 9.86 18.56
N HIS A 201 -10.23 8.68 19.08
CA HIS A 201 -10.05 8.47 20.53
C HIS A 201 -8.90 9.29 21.12
N ALA A 202 -7.89 9.62 20.33
CA ALA A 202 -6.81 10.52 20.73
C ALA A 202 -7.21 12.01 20.68
N LEU A 203 -8.34 12.33 20.06
CA LEU A 203 -8.94 13.66 20.06
C LEU A 203 -10.07 13.71 21.09
N SER A 204 -10.37 14.89 21.60
CA SER A 204 -11.47 15.07 22.55
C SER A 204 -12.39 16.17 22.04
N GLY A 205 -13.70 15.96 22.13
CA GLY A 205 -14.69 16.95 21.75
C GLY A 205 -16.07 16.33 21.56
N SER A 206 -17.10 17.00 22.06
CA SER A 206 -18.50 16.55 21.93
C SER A 206 -18.91 16.36 20.47
N ALA A 207 -18.42 17.21 19.56
CA ALA A 207 -18.66 17.09 18.13
C ALA A 207 -18.08 15.80 17.51
N LEU A 208 -17.09 15.17 18.15
CA LEU A 208 -16.46 13.94 17.67
C LEU A 208 -17.07 12.67 18.26
N GLU A 209 -17.91 12.76 19.29
CA GLU A 209 -18.47 11.58 19.98
C GLU A 209 -19.30 10.72 19.04
N ALA A 210 -20.23 11.34 18.30
CA ALA A 210 -21.07 10.63 17.33
C ALA A 210 -20.25 10.01 16.20
N LEU A 211 -19.24 10.73 15.70
CA LEU A 211 -18.31 10.22 14.68
C LEU A 211 -17.50 9.03 15.19
N THR A 212 -16.96 9.13 16.41
CA THR A 212 -16.17 8.07 17.05
C THR A 212 -17.01 6.81 17.22
N ALA A 213 -18.22 6.93 17.76
CA ALA A 213 -19.14 5.81 17.95
C ALA A 213 -19.53 5.15 16.61
N ALA A 214 -19.78 5.94 15.56
CA ALA A 214 -20.06 5.43 14.22
C ALA A 214 -18.86 4.66 13.65
N VAL A 215 -17.65 5.20 13.76
CA VAL A 215 -16.42 4.57 13.26
C VAL A 215 -16.11 3.28 14.02
N ASP A 216 -16.26 3.26 15.35
CA ASP A 216 -16.07 2.06 16.17
C ASP A 216 -17.03 0.95 15.77
N SER A 217 -18.31 1.28 15.59
CA SER A 217 -19.33 0.30 15.20
C SER A 217 -19.09 -0.24 13.78
N LEU A 218 -18.72 0.62 12.84
CA LEU A 218 -18.34 0.21 11.47
C LEU A 218 -17.04 -0.60 11.43
N THR A 219 -16.13 -0.37 12.37
CA THR A 219 -14.90 -1.16 12.52
C THR A 219 -15.25 -2.57 12.99
N ALA A 220 -16.07 -2.67 14.06
CA ALA A 220 -16.51 -3.94 14.61
C ALA A 220 -17.31 -4.78 13.60
N SER A 221 -18.22 -4.15 12.85
CA SER A 221 -19.06 -4.84 11.85
C SER A 221 -18.27 -5.37 10.65
N ARG A 222 -17.07 -4.85 10.39
CA ARG A 222 -16.21 -5.24 9.26
C ARG A 222 -15.00 -6.10 9.64
N ALA A 223 -14.75 -6.30 10.94
CA ALA A 223 -13.62 -7.08 11.42
C ALA A 223 -13.60 -8.53 10.89
N TRP A 224 -14.77 -9.11 10.58
CA TRP A 224 -14.90 -10.46 10.02
C TRP A 224 -14.10 -10.67 8.72
N ALA A 225 -13.96 -9.62 7.90
CA ALA A 225 -13.28 -9.69 6.61
C ALA A 225 -11.75 -9.84 6.73
N PHE A 226 -11.21 -9.60 7.93
CA PHE A 226 -9.78 -9.68 8.24
C PHE A 226 -9.46 -10.84 9.21
N GLY A 227 -10.38 -11.81 9.31
CA GLY A 227 -10.10 -13.08 9.97
C GLY A 227 -9.06 -13.95 9.22
N PRO A 228 -8.66 -15.09 9.79
CA PRO A 228 -7.68 -15.98 9.17
C PRO A 228 -8.08 -16.39 7.74
N LEU A 229 -7.13 -16.32 6.79
CA LEU A 229 -7.41 -16.70 5.38
C LEU A 229 -7.79 -18.18 5.21
N PHE A 230 -7.40 -19.02 6.15
CA PHE A 230 -7.66 -20.46 6.17
C PHE A 230 -8.48 -20.82 7.41
N VAL A 231 -9.77 -20.52 7.38
CA VAL A 231 -10.72 -21.06 8.35
C VAL A 231 -11.24 -22.41 7.82
N ARG A 232 -11.44 -23.39 8.72
CA ARG A 232 -12.06 -24.68 8.36
C ARG A 232 -13.44 -24.41 7.74
N GLU A 233 -13.86 -25.26 6.79
CA GLU A 233 -15.17 -25.12 6.13
C GLU A 233 -16.29 -24.94 7.17
N GLY A 234 -17.06 -23.85 7.05
CA GLY A 234 -18.15 -23.49 7.97
C GLY A 234 -17.88 -22.26 8.86
N GLU A 235 -16.63 -21.81 8.99
CA GLU A 235 -16.24 -20.70 9.89
C GLU A 235 -15.93 -19.37 9.16
N ARG A 236 -16.36 -19.19 7.91
CA ARG A 236 -16.20 -17.89 7.25
C ARG A 236 -17.18 -16.90 7.87
N GLY A 237 -16.64 -15.83 8.46
CA GLY A 237 -17.43 -14.76 9.03
C GLY A 237 -18.43 -14.20 8.01
N VAL A 238 -19.67 -14.02 8.44
CA VAL A 238 -20.72 -13.33 7.69
C VAL A 238 -20.62 -11.84 8.03
N PRO A 239 -20.86 -10.93 7.07
CA PRO A 239 -21.10 -9.51 7.40
C PRO A 239 -22.09 -9.40 8.54
N ARG A 240 -21.66 -8.79 9.65
CA ARG A 240 -22.56 -8.53 10.78
C ARG A 240 -23.25 -7.20 10.55
N PRO A 241 -24.59 -7.13 10.71
CA PRO A 241 -25.25 -5.84 10.72
C PRO A 241 -24.67 -4.97 11.85
N VAL A 242 -24.66 -3.67 11.62
CA VAL A 242 -24.22 -2.69 12.62
C VAL A 242 -25.26 -2.64 13.73
N GLU A 243 -24.88 -3.04 14.94
CA GLU A 243 -25.75 -2.90 16.12
C GLU A 243 -26.09 -1.43 16.33
N ARG A 244 -27.38 -1.12 16.57
CA ARG A 244 -27.90 0.25 16.74
C ARG A 244 -27.59 1.18 15.56
N GLY A 245 -27.42 0.64 14.35
CA GLY A 245 -27.04 1.41 13.16
C GLY A 245 -27.94 2.63 12.88
N GLY A 246 -29.26 2.49 13.05
CA GLY A 246 -30.20 3.61 12.90
C GLY A 246 -30.01 4.74 13.92
N GLU A 247 -29.72 4.40 15.18
CA GLU A 247 -29.45 5.40 16.24
C GLU A 247 -28.12 6.10 16.00
N LEU A 248 -27.08 5.35 15.64
CA LEU A 248 -25.75 5.89 15.30
C LEU A 248 -25.84 6.83 14.09
N ARG A 249 -26.63 6.45 13.08
CA ARG A 249 -26.87 7.30 11.91
C ARG A 249 -27.60 8.59 12.29
N ALA A 250 -28.64 8.52 13.12
CA ALA A 250 -29.36 9.70 13.59
C ALA A 250 -28.45 10.62 14.42
N ALA A 251 -27.63 10.05 15.30
CA ALA A 251 -26.66 10.81 16.09
C ALA A 251 -25.60 11.47 15.19
N LEU A 252 -25.07 10.76 14.19
CA LEU A 252 -24.08 11.31 13.26
C LEU A 252 -24.66 12.46 12.42
N GLY A 253 -25.90 12.29 11.93
CA GLY A 253 -26.59 13.32 11.12
C GLY A 253 -27.09 14.53 11.92
N ALA A 254 -27.13 14.44 13.26
CA ALA A 254 -27.50 15.56 14.12
C ALA A 254 -26.34 16.53 14.40
N VAL A 255 -25.09 16.14 14.13
CA VAL A 255 -23.92 16.98 14.33
C VAL A 255 -23.64 17.77 13.05
N GLU A 256 -23.49 19.09 13.19
CA GLU A 256 -23.16 19.95 12.06
C GLU A 256 -21.78 19.62 11.49
N VAL A 257 -21.69 19.45 10.17
CA VAL A 257 -20.42 19.11 9.49
C VAL A 257 -19.34 20.16 9.73
N GLY A 258 -19.74 21.43 9.92
CA GLY A 258 -18.84 22.52 10.28
C GLY A 258 -18.19 22.36 11.66
N GLU A 259 -18.89 21.75 12.63
CA GLU A 259 -18.35 21.49 13.98
C GLU A 259 -17.32 20.37 13.93
N ILE A 260 -17.64 19.28 13.22
CA ILE A 260 -16.69 18.17 12.99
C ILE A 260 -15.46 18.68 12.23
N ALA A 261 -15.65 19.47 11.18
CA ALA A 261 -14.55 20.05 10.42
C ALA A 261 -13.62 20.91 11.29
N THR A 262 -14.20 21.76 12.14
CA THR A 262 -13.45 22.59 13.09
C THR A 262 -12.65 21.73 14.06
N ALA A 263 -13.27 20.71 14.65
CA ALA A 263 -12.62 19.81 15.61
C ALA A 263 -11.46 19.01 14.99
N LEU A 264 -11.55 18.69 13.70
CA LEU A 264 -10.51 17.95 12.96
C LEU A 264 -9.47 18.87 12.27
N GLY A 265 -9.58 20.18 12.42
CA GLY A 265 -8.68 21.14 11.78
C GLY A 265 -8.78 21.16 10.25
N LEU A 266 -9.96 20.85 9.71
CA LEU A 266 -10.26 20.88 8.26
C LEU A 266 -10.67 22.31 7.87
N GLY A 267 -9.71 23.04 7.30
CA GLY A 267 -9.84 24.47 7.04
C GLY A 267 -10.34 24.78 5.64
N ASP A 268 -10.03 23.94 4.65
CA ASP A 268 -10.34 24.23 3.25
C ASP A 268 -11.71 23.69 2.81
N ALA A 269 -12.30 24.29 1.76
CA ALA A 269 -13.64 23.93 1.30
C ALA A 269 -13.70 22.52 0.68
N GLU A 270 -12.61 22.07 0.07
CA GLU A 270 -12.51 20.73 -0.53
C GLU A 270 -12.44 19.64 0.55
N GLU A 271 -11.73 19.87 1.64
CA GLU A 271 -11.65 19.06 2.84
C GLU A 271 -13.02 18.89 3.48
N ARG A 272 -13.79 19.98 3.61
CA ARG A 272 -15.17 19.92 4.11
C ARG A 272 -16.07 19.09 3.21
N LYS A 273 -15.91 19.20 1.89
CA LYS A 273 -16.65 18.38 0.92
C LYS A 273 -16.26 16.91 1.01
N LEU A 274 -14.98 16.60 1.19
CA LEU A 274 -14.49 15.23 1.40
C LEU A 274 -15.01 14.66 2.72
N LEU A 275 -15.01 15.45 3.80
CA LEU A 275 -15.62 15.09 5.07
C LEU A 275 -17.12 14.76 4.89
N GLN A 276 -17.88 15.65 4.27
CA GLN A 276 -19.31 15.42 3.97
C GLN A 276 -19.51 14.10 3.22
N ALA A 277 -18.71 13.83 2.19
CA ALA A 277 -18.79 12.60 1.41
C ALA A 277 -18.40 11.35 2.22
N ALA A 278 -17.44 11.47 3.16
CA ALA A 278 -17.08 10.40 4.07
C ALA A 278 -18.23 10.12 5.07
N LEU A 279 -18.81 11.17 5.66
CA LEU A 279 -19.96 11.08 6.58
C LEU A 279 -21.16 10.41 5.91
N GLN A 280 -21.56 10.87 4.72
CA GLN A 280 -22.67 10.28 3.96
C GLN A 280 -22.47 8.78 3.68
N ARG A 281 -21.23 8.37 3.41
CA ARG A 281 -20.92 6.94 3.19
C ARG A 281 -20.95 6.14 4.47
N MET A 282 -20.50 6.71 5.60
CA MET A 282 -20.66 6.08 6.91
C MET A 282 -22.14 5.93 7.25
N GLU A 283 -22.97 6.97 7.07
CA GLU A 283 -24.42 6.90 7.27
C GLU A 283 -25.07 5.81 6.43
N GLY A 284 -24.68 5.68 5.16
CA GLY A 284 -25.15 4.61 4.28
C GLY A 284 -24.76 3.22 4.79
N ALA A 285 -23.54 3.08 5.31
CA ALA A 285 -23.01 1.81 5.82
C ALA A 285 -23.52 1.42 7.21
N LEU A 286 -23.96 2.39 8.02
CA LEU A 286 -24.64 2.12 9.29
C LEU A 286 -26.02 1.47 9.07
N GLY A 287 -26.52 1.48 7.82
CA GLY A 287 -27.80 0.90 7.44
C GLY A 287 -28.99 1.75 7.88
N ARG A 288 -30.19 1.25 7.60
CA ARG A 288 -31.43 1.69 8.25
C ARG A 288 -31.72 0.77 9.44
N GLN A 289 -32.66 1.12 10.30
CA GLN A 289 -33.17 0.15 11.27
C GLN A 289 -33.59 -1.14 10.54
N VAL A 290 -33.43 -2.28 11.21
CA VAL A 290 -33.60 -3.64 10.66
C VAL A 290 -34.96 -3.85 9.98
N ASP A 291 -35.94 -2.99 10.26
CA ASP A 291 -37.28 -3.01 9.64
C ASP A 291 -37.33 -2.49 8.18
N ASP A 292 -36.24 -1.88 7.66
CA ASP A 292 -36.20 -1.23 6.33
C ASP A 292 -35.16 -1.85 5.36
N ALA A 293 -34.89 -3.15 5.47
CA ALA A 293 -33.85 -3.83 4.69
C ALA A 293 -34.23 -4.08 3.21
N GLU A 294 -34.28 -3.02 2.39
CA GLU A 294 -34.06 -3.15 0.94
C GLU A 294 -32.59 -2.87 0.62
N GLY A 295 -31.97 -3.76 -0.16
CA GLY A 295 -30.53 -3.79 -0.42
C GLY A 295 -29.97 -2.45 -0.91
N ILE A 296 -28.82 -2.07 -0.34
CA ILE A 296 -28.10 -0.82 -0.65
C ILE A 296 -27.70 -0.84 -2.14
N PRO A 297 -28.22 0.07 -2.99
CA PRO A 297 -27.79 0.15 -4.38
C PRO A 297 -26.36 0.65 -4.46
N GLY A 298 -25.46 -0.16 -5.02
CA GLY A 298 -24.10 0.28 -5.39
C GLY A 298 -22.98 -0.03 -4.41
N GLU A 299 -23.24 -0.77 -3.32
CA GLU A 299 -22.14 -1.35 -2.54
C GLU A 299 -21.46 -2.43 -3.37
N ARG A 300 -20.29 -2.10 -3.95
CA ARG A 300 -19.35 -3.14 -4.39
C ARG A 300 -18.84 -3.81 -3.13
N VAL A 301 -19.55 -4.83 -2.67
CA VAL A 301 -18.94 -5.91 -1.89
C VAL A 301 -17.75 -6.38 -2.73
N GLU A 302 -16.54 -6.23 -2.20
CA GLU A 302 -15.35 -6.79 -2.84
C GLU A 302 -15.58 -8.30 -2.98
N ARG A 303 -16.02 -8.72 -4.16
CA ARG A 303 -16.13 -10.13 -4.49
C ARG A 303 -14.72 -10.69 -4.42
N GLY A 304 -14.50 -11.61 -3.49
CA GLY A 304 -13.22 -12.28 -3.36
C GLY A 304 -12.84 -12.94 -4.69
N VAL A 305 -11.53 -13.09 -4.91
CA VAL A 305 -10.88 -13.61 -6.14
C VAL A 305 -11.42 -14.97 -6.64
N ARG A 306 -12.31 -15.64 -5.90
CA ARG A 306 -12.97 -16.89 -6.29
C ARG A 306 -14.30 -16.73 -7.04
N GLU A 307 -14.82 -15.51 -7.19
CA GLU A 307 -16.03 -15.23 -7.98
C GLU A 307 -15.73 -14.63 -9.37
N LEU A 308 -14.47 -14.68 -9.80
CA LEU A 308 -13.99 -14.38 -11.16
C LEU A 308 -13.51 -15.67 -11.83
#